data_AF-A0A8T4ELL6-F1
#
_entry.id   AF-A0A8T4ELL6-F1
#
_cell.length_a   1.000
_cell.length_b   1.000
_cell.length_c   1.000
_cell.angle_alpha   90.00
_cell.angle_beta   90.00
_cell.angle_gamma   90.00
#
_symmetry.space_group_name_H-M   'P 1'
#
loop_
_entity.id
_entity.type
_entity.pdbx_description
1 polymer ?
#
loop_
_entity_poly.entity_id
_entity_poly.type
_entity_poly.pdbx_seq_one_letter_code
_entity_poly.pdbx_strand_id
1 'polypeptide(L)'
;MVFKRGRRVSSSAQVSMEYLIVISFVFMLIIPLTIYFVGQSQTATGEVNTAQLEQVSRKIVENAEKVYAFGEPTTFTLKVYIPDKVESVTIANNEIEFIINRDGSPSSVVEIFPMNVSGSLSTHQGIHKIRVQAINNSVAISEVS
;
A
#
# COMPACT_ATOMS: atom_id res chain seq x y z
N MET A 1 -70.12 -36.78 16.50
CA MET A 1 -69.81 -35.92 15.32
C MET A 1 -68.94 -34.77 15.83
N VAL A 2 -67.63 -34.74 15.51
CA VAL A 2 -66.69 -33.73 16.05
C VAL A 2 -66.04 -33.00 14.88
N PHE A 3 -66.34 -31.70 14.73
CA PHE A 3 -65.73 -30.82 13.73
C PHE A 3 -64.35 -30.36 14.20
N LYS A 4 -63.30 -30.74 13.47
CA LYS A 4 -61.92 -30.30 13.70
C LYS A 4 -61.76 -28.89 13.11
N ARG A 5 -61.64 -27.85 13.95
CA ARG A 5 -61.35 -26.48 13.49
C ARG A 5 -59.90 -26.42 12.98
N GLY A 6 -59.75 -26.17 11.68
CA GLY A 6 -58.46 -25.84 11.06
C GLY A 6 -57.89 -24.55 11.67
N ARG A 7 -56.65 -24.62 12.15
CA ARG A 7 -55.96 -23.50 12.80
C ARG A 7 -55.66 -22.45 11.72
N ARG A 8 -56.28 -21.26 11.79
CA ARG A 8 -55.93 -20.13 10.90
C ARG A 8 -54.52 -19.65 11.27
N VAL A 9 -53.60 -19.66 10.31
CA VAL A 9 -52.29 -19.00 10.43
C VAL A 9 -52.57 -17.50 10.65
N SER A 10 -51.90 -16.87 11.63
CA SER A 10 -52.09 -15.44 11.88
C SER A 10 -51.47 -14.62 10.75
N SER A 11 -52.15 -13.58 10.27
CA SER A 11 -51.65 -12.75 9.17
C SER A 11 -50.29 -12.13 9.48
N SER A 12 -50.00 -11.89 10.75
CA SER A 12 -48.69 -11.42 11.22
C SER A 12 -47.56 -12.40 10.91
N ALA A 13 -47.78 -13.71 11.04
CA ALA A 13 -46.75 -14.71 10.75
C ALA A 13 -46.46 -14.79 9.24
N GLN A 14 -47.48 -14.63 8.40
CA GLN A 14 -47.31 -14.57 6.94
C GLN A 14 -46.52 -13.32 6.53
N VAL A 15 -46.88 -12.16 7.06
CA VAL A 15 -46.20 -10.89 6.76
C VAL A 15 -44.73 -10.93 7.22
N SER A 16 -44.45 -11.50 8.39
CA SER A 16 -43.07 -11.69 8.86
C SER A 16 -42.27 -12.62 7.94
N MET A 17 -42.88 -13.67 7.41
CA MET A 17 -42.22 -14.58 6.45
C MET A 17 -41.89 -13.90 5.13
N GLU A 18 -42.82 -13.10 4.59
CA GLU A 18 -42.57 -12.31 3.39
C GLU A 18 -41.41 -11.33 3.59
N TYR A 19 -41.35 -10.67 4.75
CA TYR A 19 -40.23 -9.78 5.10
C TYR A 19 -38.89 -10.51 5.20
N LEU A 20 -38.87 -11.69 5.83
CA LEU A 20 -37.65 -12.50 5.93
C LEU A 20 -37.15 -12.96 4.56
N ILE A 21 -38.07 -13.31 3.64
CA ILE A 21 -37.72 -13.68 2.26
C ILE A 21 -37.10 -12.49 1.54
N VAL A 22 -37.73 -11.30 1.62
CA VAL A 22 -37.21 -10.08 1.00
C VAL A 22 -35.82 -9.73 1.55
N ILE A 23 -35.64 -9.76 2.87
CA ILE A 23 -34.34 -9.48 3.51
C ILE A 23 -33.28 -10.51 3.09
N SER A 24 -33.65 -11.78 2.94
CA SER A 24 -32.73 -12.83 2.48
C SER A 24 -32.26 -12.59 1.05
N PHE A 25 -33.16 -12.17 0.15
CA PHE A 25 -32.78 -11.78 -1.21
C PHE A 25 -31.87 -10.55 -1.23
N VAL A 26 -32.14 -9.56 -0.37
CA VAL A 26 -31.28 -8.39 -0.21
C VAL A 26 -29.88 -8.80 0.24
N PHE A 27 -29.75 -9.65 1.25
CA PHE A 27 -28.44 -10.14 1.69
C PHE A 27 -27.74 -11.01 0.64
N MET A 28 -28.49 -11.83 -0.10
CA MET A 28 -27.95 -12.63 -1.20
C MET A 28 -27.28 -11.77 -2.28
N LEU A 29 -27.77 -10.55 -2.50
CA LEU A 29 -27.15 -9.59 -3.42
C LEU A 29 -26.00 -8.80 -2.76
N ILE A 30 -26.17 -8.33 -1.53
CA ILE A 30 -25.19 -7.48 -0.85
C ILE A 30 -23.90 -8.23 -0.50
N ILE A 31 -23.98 -9.48 -0.06
CA ILE A 31 -22.82 -10.27 0.38
C ILE A 31 -21.76 -10.40 -0.74
N PRO A 32 -22.08 -10.93 -1.95
CA PRO A 32 -21.08 -11.07 -3.00
C PRO A 32 -20.55 -9.72 -3.50
N LEU A 33 -21.39 -8.68 -3.56
CA LEU A 33 -20.96 -7.32 -3.91
C LEU A 33 -19.95 -6.76 -2.90
N THR A 34 -20.19 -6.99 -1.61
CA THR A 34 -19.29 -6.53 -0.54
C THR A 34 -17.94 -7.24 -0.63
N ILE A 35 -17.94 -8.57 -0.83
CA ILE A 35 -16.70 -9.35 -1.00
C ILE A 35 -15.90 -8.84 -2.20
N TYR A 36 -16.57 -8.64 -3.33
CA TYR A 36 -15.93 -8.10 -4.54
C TYR A 36 -15.35 -6.70 -4.31
N PHE A 37 -16.12 -5.80 -3.69
CA PHE A 37 -15.69 -4.44 -3.41
C PHE A 37 -14.45 -4.40 -2.49
N VAL A 38 -14.43 -5.20 -1.43
CA VAL A 38 -13.28 -5.28 -0.51
C VAL A 38 -12.03 -5.76 -1.24
N GLY A 39 -12.12 -6.77 -2.11
CA GLY A 39 -10.99 -7.26 -2.89
C GLY A 39 -10.43 -6.21 -3.86
N GLN A 40 -11.31 -5.48 -4.55
CA GLN A 40 -10.89 -4.41 -5.46
C GLN A 40 -10.24 -3.23 -4.72
N SER A 41 -10.78 -2.87 -3.54
CA SER A 41 -10.20 -1.79 -2.73
C SER A 41 -8.77 -2.10 -2.30
N GLN A 42 -8.46 -3.36 -1.95
CA GLN A 42 -7.10 -3.76 -1.55
C GLN A 42 -6.12 -3.71 -2.72
N THR A 43 -6.57 -4.16 -3.90
CA THR A 43 -5.79 -4.12 -5.15
C THR A 43 -5.43 -2.70 -5.56
N ALA A 44 -6.41 -1.78 -5.54
CA ALA A 44 -6.19 -0.39 -5.90
C ALA A 44 -5.19 0.31 -4.95
N THR A 45 -5.30 0.06 -3.63
CA THR A 45 -4.34 0.61 -2.65
C THR A 45 -2.92 0.09 -2.92
N GLY A 46 -2.77 -1.21 -3.23
CA GLY A 46 -1.46 -1.79 -3.54
C GLY A 46 -0.79 -1.13 -4.75
N GLU A 47 -1.54 -0.89 -5.82
CA GLU A 47 -1.03 -0.22 -7.04
C GLU A 47 -0.60 1.23 -6.77
N VAL A 48 -1.38 1.96 -5.97
CA VAL A 48 -1.04 3.33 -5.56
C VAL A 48 0.26 3.33 -4.74
N ASN A 49 0.45 2.39 -3.83
CA ASN A 49 1.65 2.29 -3.01
C ASN A 49 2.90 2.00 -3.86
N THR A 50 2.80 1.07 -4.82
CA THR A 50 3.89 0.78 -5.76
C THR A 50 4.25 2.02 -6.58
N ALA A 51 3.26 2.71 -7.16
CA ALA A 51 3.49 3.93 -7.94
C ALA A 51 4.12 5.06 -7.11
N GLN A 52 3.75 5.18 -5.83
CA GLN A 52 4.37 6.15 -4.92
C GLN A 52 5.84 5.80 -4.64
N LEU A 53 6.14 4.53 -4.38
CA LEU A 53 7.52 4.09 -4.14
C LEU A 53 8.39 4.29 -5.37
N GLU A 54 7.89 3.97 -6.55
CA GLU A 54 8.56 4.27 -7.80
C GLU A 54 8.91 5.77 -7.95
N GLN A 55 7.95 6.66 -7.64
CA GLN A 55 8.21 8.10 -7.67
C GLN A 55 9.25 8.52 -6.63
N VAL A 56 9.22 7.93 -5.43
CA VAL A 56 10.19 8.18 -4.37
C VAL A 56 11.58 7.72 -4.79
N SER A 57 11.72 6.49 -5.28
CA SER A 57 12.98 5.92 -5.76
C SER A 57 13.59 6.78 -6.86
N ARG A 58 12.81 7.13 -7.89
CA ARG A 58 13.28 8.01 -8.98
C ARG A 58 13.73 9.37 -8.47
N LYS A 59 12.97 9.98 -7.55
CA LYS A 59 13.35 11.27 -6.95
C LYS A 59 14.65 11.16 -6.15
N ILE A 60 14.89 10.05 -5.45
CA ILE A 60 16.15 9.80 -4.74
C ILE A 60 17.30 9.69 -5.75
N VAL A 61 17.13 8.90 -6.83
CA VAL A 61 18.13 8.77 -7.90
C VAL A 61 18.47 10.12 -8.52
N GLU A 62 17.47 10.90 -8.95
CA GLU A 62 17.70 12.22 -9.54
C GLU A 62 18.45 13.18 -8.61
N ASN A 63 18.20 13.12 -7.30
CA ASN A 63 18.91 13.96 -6.34
C ASN A 63 20.31 13.45 -6.05
N ALA A 64 20.50 12.13 -6.00
CA ALA A 64 21.83 11.51 -5.89
C ALA A 64 22.71 11.89 -7.09
N GLU A 65 22.16 11.84 -8.30
CA GLU A 65 22.82 12.31 -9.52
C GLU A 65 23.26 13.76 -9.44
N LYS A 66 22.36 14.66 -9.04
CA LYS A 66 22.68 16.08 -8.91
C LYS A 66 23.77 16.31 -7.86
N VAL A 67 23.62 15.69 -6.68
CA VAL A 67 24.59 15.81 -5.59
C VAL A 67 25.96 15.29 -6.00
N TYR A 68 26.00 14.15 -6.69
CA TYR A 68 27.25 13.58 -7.22
C TYR A 68 27.88 14.48 -8.27
N ALA A 69 27.09 15.03 -9.20
CA ALA A 69 27.56 15.91 -10.25
C ALA A 69 28.13 17.24 -9.70
N PHE A 70 27.57 17.77 -8.61
CA PHE A 70 28.12 18.93 -7.92
C PHE A 70 29.39 18.63 -7.11
N GLY A 71 29.64 17.37 -6.79
CA GLY A 71 30.80 16.92 -6.05
C GLY A 71 30.71 17.20 -4.54
N GLU A 72 31.70 16.69 -3.81
CA GLU A 72 31.81 16.85 -2.37
C GLU A 72 32.09 18.33 -2.01
N PRO A 73 31.47 18.90 -0.95
CA PRO A 73 30.61 18.29 0.09
C PRO A 73 29.10 18.56 -0.11
N THR A 74 28.63 18.56 -1.36
CA THR A 74 27.23 18.90 -1.66
C THR A 74 26.25 17.97 -0.94
N THR A 75 25.21 18.56 -0.36
CA THR A 75 24.17 17.85 0.39
C THR A 75 22.80 18.41 0.04
N PHE A 76 21.84 17.53 -0.29
CA PHE A 76 20.43 17.87 -0.43
C PHE A 76 19.58 17.14 0.60
N THR A 77 18.51 17.79 1.05
CA THR A 77 17.50 17.18 1.90
C THR A 77 16.18 17.18 1.16
N LEU A 78 15.60 15.99 0.97
CA LEU A 78 14.30 15.82 0.33
C LEU A 78 13.28 15.24 1.31
N LYS A 79 12.02 15.63 1.13
CA LYS A 79 10.88 15.00 1.79
C LYS A 79 10.27 13.97 0.84
N VAL A 80 10.08 12.76 1.36
CA VAL A 80 9.43 11.65 0.66
C VAL A 80 8.36 11.05 1.56
N TYR A 81 7.35 10.43 0.96
CA TYR A 81 6.34 9.70 1.69
C TYR A 81 6.55 8.21 1.46
N ILE A 82 6.74 7.46 2.54
CA ILE A 82 6.83 6.00 2.51
C ILE A 82 5.42 5.46 2.80
N PRO A 83 4.82 4.68 1.89
CA PRO A 83 3.50 4.09 2.09
C PRO A 83 3.53 2.96 3.11
N ASP A 84 2.35 2.43 3.45
CA ASP A 84 2.24 1.24 4.28
C ASP A 84 2.71 -0.02 3.54
N LYS A 85 2.95 -1.08 4.33
CA LYS A 85 3.34 -2.42 3.85
C LYS A 85 4.71 -2.52 3.16
N VAL A 86 5.60 -1.55 3.39
CA VAL A 86 7.03 -1.71 3.06
C VAL A 86 7.67 -2.65 4.08
N GLU A 87 8.21 -3.76 3.60
CA GLU A 87 8.83 -4.80 4.43
C GLU A 87 10.31 -4.52 4.66
N SER A 88 11.02 -4.12 3.60
CA SER A 88 12.44 -3.75 3.68
C SER A 88 12.81 -2.71 2.63
N VAL A 89 13.88 -1.96 2.94
CA VAL A 89 14.55 -1.07 2.00
C VAL A 89 16.03 -1.42 2.00
N THR A 90 16.57 -1.74 0.83
CA THR A 90 17.99 -2.03 0.64
C THR A 90 18.58 -0.93 -0.24
N ILE A 91 19.67 -0.31 0.24
CA ILE A 91 20.46 0.66 -0.53
C ILE A 91 21.90 0.19 -0.49
N ALA A 92 22.37 -0.36 -1.60
CA ALA A 92 23.72 -0.90 -1.69
C ALA A 92 24.24 -0.86 -3.12
N ASN A 93 25.56 -0.83 -3.26
CA ASN A 93 26.25 -0.79 -4.54
C ASN A 93 25.75 0.37 -5.39
N ASN A 94 24.87 0.14 -6.36
CA ASN A 94 24.32 1.13 -7.27
C ASN A 94 22.80 0.99 -7.40
N GLU A 95 22.10 0.41 -6.42
CA GLU A 95 20.65 0.22 -6.49
C GLU A 95 19.95 0.56 -5.17
N ILE A 96 18.67 0.89 -5.31
CA ILE A 96 17.71 0.96 -4.22
C ILE A 96 16.57 0.00 -4.51
N GLU A 97 16.31 -0.90 -3.58
CA GLU A 97 15.23 -1.87 -3.64
C GLU A 97 14.27 -1.67 -2.46
N PHE A 98 12.99 -1.47 -2.78
CA PHE A 98 11.91 -1.54 -1.81
C PHE A 98 11.16 -2.85 -1.98
N ILE A 99 11.05 -3.64 -0.91
CA ILE A 99 10.22 -4.84 -0.89
C ILE A 99 8.88 -4.48 -0.23
N ILE A 100 7.79 -4.77 -0.93
CA ILE A 100 6.41 -4.47 -0.53
C ILE A 100 5.66 -5.80 -0.40
N ASN A 101 4.95 -5.98 0.70
CA ASN A 101 4.12 -7.16 0.88
C ASN A 101 2.68 -6.89 0.41
N ARG A 102 2.31 -7.44 -0.76
CA ARG A 102 0.95 -7.39 -1.29
C ARG A 102 0.21 -8.68 -0.88
N ASP A 103 -0.36 -8.64 0.31
CA ASP A 103 -1.25 -9.67 0.85
C ASP A 103 -0.68 -11.10 0.73
N GLY A 104 0.61 -11.25 1.06
CA GLY A 104 1.33 -12.53 1.05
C GLY A 104 2.19 -12.77 -0.19
N SER A 105 2.10 -11.92 -1.21
CA SER A 105 3.01 -11.93 -2.36
C SER A 105 3.98 -10.75 -2.29
N PRO A 106 5.29 -11.00 -2.07
CA PRO A 106 6.28 -9.94 -2.12
C PRO A 106 6.40 -9.40 -3.55
N SER A 107 6.46 -8.07 -3.67
CA SER A 107 6.74 -7.35 -4.91
C SER A 107 7.86 -6.36 -4.61
N SER A 108 8.75 -6.12 -5.57
CA SER A 108 9.85 -5.16 -5.40
C SER A 108 9.77 -4.00 -6.39
N VAL A 109 10.21 -2.84 -5.91
CA VAL A 109 10.49 -1.65 -6.73
C VAL A 109 11.99 -1.42 -6.67
N VAL A 110 12.65 -1.53 -7.82
CA VAL A 110 14.10 -1.39 -7.94
C VAL A 110 14.43 -0.24 -8.87
N GLU A 111 15.32 0.65 -8.45
CA GLU A 111 15.89 1.71 -9.29
C GLU A 111 17.42 1.68 -9.20
N ILE A 112 18.08 2.00 -10.31
CA ILE A 112 19.54 1.92 -10.46
C ILE A 112 20.12 3.33 -10.50
N PHE A 113 21.18 3.54 -9.74
CA PHE A 113 21.99 4.74 -9.72
C PHE A 113 23.17 4.61 -10.70
N PRO A 114 23.60 5.72 -11.33
CA PRO A 114 24.81 5.72 -12.16
C PRO A 114 26.11 5.77 -11.35
N MET A 115 26.02 5.91 -10.02
CA MET A 115 27.15 5.92 -9.09
C MET A 115 26.92 4.96 -7.92
N ASN A 116 27.99 4.73 -7.14
CA ASN A 116 27.86 3.95 -5.92
C ASN A 116 27.10 4.72 -4.85
N VAL A 117 26.16 4.04 -4.21
CA VAL A 117 25.31 4.53 -3.13
C VAL A 117 25.41 3.62 -1.91
N SER A 118 25.22 4.22 -0.74
CA SER A 118 25.08 3.48 0.51
C SER A 118 24.13 4.22 1.44
N GLY A 119 23.43 3.48 2.30
CA GLY A 119 22.52 4.10 3.23
C GLY A 119 21.55 3.14 3.89
N SER A 120 20.68 3.73 4.70
CA SER A 120 19.52 3.05 5.25
C SER A 120 18.35 4.02 5.32
N LEU A 121 17.15 3.47 5.13
CA LEU A 121 15.88 4.16 5.26
C LEU A 121 14.97 3.33 6.15
N SER A 122 14.12 4.00 6.88
CA SER A 122 13.05 3.42 7.68
C SER A 122 11.97 2.87 6.76
N THR A 123 11.36 1.75 7.17
CA THR A 123 10.21 1.16 6.49
C THR A 123 8.88 1.68 7.05
N HIS A 124 8.92 2.56 8.06
CA HIS A 124 7.71 3.07 8.71
C HIS A 124 6.92 3.96 7.76
N GLN A 125 5.60 3.81 7.75
CA GLN A 125 4.73 4.66 6.96
C GLN A 125 4.82 6.12 7.43
N GLY A 126 4.90 7.06 6.48
CA GLY A 126 4.84 8.48 6.77
C GLY A 126 5.78 9.33 5.94
N ILE A 127 5.88 10.61 6.32
CA ILE A 127 6.77 11.56 5.67
C ILE A 127 8.15 11.46 6.32
N HIS A 128 9.16 11.16 5.52
CA HIS A 128 10.56 11.08 5.93
C HIS A 128 11.37 12.19 5.27
N LYS A 129 12.31 12.76 6.02
CA LYS A 129 13.32 13.66 5.47
C LYS A 129 14.58 12.83 5.23
N ILE A 130 14.97 12.74 3.97
CA ILE A 130 16.16 12.02 3.54
C ILE A 130 17.22 13.04 3.17
N ARG A 131 18.42 12.85 3.71
CA ARG A 131 19.64 13.53 3.30
C ARG A 131 20.38 12.68 2.30
N VAL A 132 20.78 13.32 1.20
CA VAL A 132 21.58 12.76 0.12
C VAL A 132 22.85 13.59 0.04
N GLN A 133 24.01 12.96 0.20
CA GLN A 133 25.29 13.64 0.34
C GLN A 133 26.37 12.98 -0.52
N ALA A 134 27.16 13.77 -1.23
CA ALA A 134 28.34 13.28 -1.94
C ALA A 134 29.50 13.16 -0.95
N ILE A 135 30.06 11.95 -0.84
CA ILE A 135 31.18 11.63 0.05
C ILE A 135 32.11 10.65 -0.66
N ASN A 136 33.41 10.95 -0.74
CA ASN A 136 34.44 10.03 -1.21
C ASN A 136 34.10 9.38 -2.57
N ASN A 137 33.64 10.17 -3.55
CA ASN A 137 33.25 9.69 -4.87
C ASN A 137 32.10 8.66 -4.87
N SER A 138 31.24 8.72 -3.83
CA SER A 138 30.00 7.96 -3.68
C SER A 138 28.90 8.86 -3.12
N VAL A 139 27.66 8.36 -3.05
CA VAL A 139 26.54 9.07 -2.43
C VAL A 139 26.05 8.33 -1.19
N ALA A 140 26.00 9.04 -0.06
CA ALA A 140 25.42 8.55 1.18
C ALA A 140 23.97 9.02 1.32
N ILE A 141 23.08 8.09 1.65
CA ILE A 141 21.65 8.32 1.85
C ILE A 141 21.32 8.00 3.32
N SER A 142 20.71 8.96 4.02
CA SER A 142 20.39 8.80 5.45
C SER A 142 19.13 9.58 5.82
N GLU A 143 18.42 9.13 6.85
CA GLU A 143 17.31 9.89 7.41
C GLU A 143 17.78 11.01 8.33
N VAL A 144 17.01 12.10 8.35
CA VAL A 144 17.22 13.24 9.23
C VAL A 144 15.95 13.46 10.06
N SER A 145 16.10 13.62 11.38
CA SER A 145 15.01 13.98 12.30
C SER A 145 14.27 15.26 11.86
#